data_AF-A0A3S1CCS9-F1
#
_entry.id   AF-A0A3S1CCS9-F1
#
_cell.length_a   1.000
_cell.length_b   1.000
_cell.length_c   1.000
_cell.angle_alpha   90.00
_cell.angle_beta   90.00
_cell.angle_gamma   90.00
#
_symmetry.space_group_name_H-M   'P 1'
#
loop_
_entity.id
_entity.type
_entity.pdbx_description
1 polymer ?
#
loop_
_entity_poly.entity_id
_entity_poly.type
_entity_poly.pdbx_seq_one_letter_code
_entity_poly.pdbx_strand_id
1 'polypeptide(L)'
;DKGGAKALIALKKSLAVGKNVAMIADIPHGTPRDAGLGIVLLARLSGRPLVPVAITTSRRKVLEKSWDKTTINLPFGRSSIVIGQPIFVAAGADDAEMERKRQEVTTALNAATAEAYRLVDAPR
;
A
#
# COMPACT_ATOMS: atom_id res chain seq x y z
N ASP A 1 -12.99 16.52 10.16
CA ASP A 1 -13.12 15.34 9.28
C ASP A 1 -13.96 14.20 9.85
N LYS A 2 -15.19 14.00 9.35
CA LYS A 2 -16.02 12.82 9.68
C LYS A 2 -15.90 11.69 8.63
N GLY A 3 -15.22 11.92 7.50
CA GLY A 3 -15.12 10.98 6.39
C GLY A 3 -14.17 9.81 6.64
N GLY A 4 -12.94 10.08 7.10
CA GLY A 4 -11.91 9.05 7.30
C GLY A 4 -12.30 8.00 8.35
N ALA A 5 -12.85 8.42 9.49
CA ALA A 5 -13.33 7.51 10.52
C ALA A 5 -14.49 6.62 10.03
N LYS A 6 -15.44 7.19 9.27
CA LYS A 6 -16.54 6.41 8.67
C LYS A 6 -16.02 5.39 7.66
N ALA A 7 -15.05 5.76 6.82
CA ALA A 7 -14.43 4.85 5.86
C ALA A 7 -13.71 3.70 6.57
N LEU A 8 -12.92 3.98 7.61
CA LEU A 8 -12.23 2.96 8.40
C LEU A 8 -13.21 1.96 9.04
N ILE A 9 -14.32 2.45 9.60
CA ILE A 9 -15.38 1.60 10.16
C ILE A 9 -16.01 0.72 9.07
N ALA A 10 -16.29 1.26 7.89
CA ALA A 10 -16.87 0.50 6.78
C ALA A 10 -15.91 -0.58 6.27
N LEU A 11 -14.61 -0.28 6.18
CA LEU A 11 -13.57 -1.25 5.83
C LEU A 11 -13.46 -2.36 6.88
N LYS A 12 -13.44 -2.01 8.17
CA LYS A 12 -13.44 -3.00 9.27
C LYS A 12 -14.66 -3.92 9.20
N LYS A 13 -15.86 -3.37 8.98
CA LYS A 13 -17.09 -4.18 8.82
C LYS A 13 -17.00 -5.12 7.61
N SER A 14 -16.46 -4.65 6.50
CA SER A 14 -16.26 -5.47 5.29
C SER A 14 -15.28 -6.62 5.56
N LEU A 15 -14.20 -6.34 6.29
CA LEU A 15 -13.22 -7.34 6.70
C LEU A 15 -13.81 -8.40 7.66
N ALA A 16 -14.73 -8.00 8.54
CA ALA A 16 -15.40 -8.89 9.49
C ALA A 16 -16.32 -9.91 8.82
N VAL A 17 -16.90 -9.59 7.65
CA VAL A 17 -17.74 -10.51 6.86
C VAL A 17 -16.93 -11.31 5.83
N GLY A 18 -15.61 -11.43 6.02
CA GLY A 18 -14.74 -12.26 5.20
C GLY A 18 -14.26 -11.62 3.89
N LYS A 19 -14.58 -10.35 3.61
CA LYS A 19 -14.09 -9.68 2.40
C LYS A 19 -12.63 -9.25 2.54
N ASN A 20 -11.95 -9.12 1.41
CA ASN A 20 -10.67 -8.43 1.30
C ASN A 20 -10.90 -6.96 0.96
N VAL A 21 -10.02 -6.09 1.42
CA VAL A 21 -10.03 -4.66 1.08
C VAL A 21 -8.66 -4.26 0.55
N ALA A 22 -8.65 -3.31 -0.38
CA ALA A 22 -7.43 -2.69 -0.88
C ALA A 22 -7.46 -1.20 -0.51
N MET A 23 -6.30 -0.68 -0.13
CA MET A 23 -6.12 0.73 0.21
C MET A 23 -4.84 1.24 -0.45
N ILE A 24 -4.92 2.46 -0.97
CA ILE A 24 -3.75 3.25 -1.29
C ILE A 24 -3.15 3.68 0.05
N ALA A 25 -1.88 3.34 0.28
CA ALA A 25 -1.25 3.48 1.59
C ALA A 25 -0.74 4.90 1.85
N ASP A 26 -0.35 5.62 0.80
CA ASP A 26 0.14 6.98 0.83
C ASP A 26 -0.99 7.99 1.07
N ILE A 27 -0.66 9.03 1.84
CA ILE A 27 -1.60 10.08 2.22
C ILE A 27 -1.41 11.28 1.28
N PRO A 28 -2.51 11.89 0.79
CA PRO A 28 -2.44 13.16 0.06
C PRO A 28 -1.63 14.22 0.82
N HIS A 29 -0.77 14.95 0.09
CA HIS A 29 0.11 15.99 0.63
C HIS A 29 1.20 15.51 1.61
N GLY A 30 1.42 14.20 1.76
CA GLY A 30 2.56 13.63 2.49
C GLY A 30 3.79 13.39 1.61
N THR A 31 4.83 12.78 2.18
CA THR A 31 5.97 12.25 1.42
C THR A 31 5.46 11.14 0.48
N PRO A 32 5.74 11.22 -0.83
CA PRO A 32 5.31 10.18 -1.76
C PRO A 32 5.86 8.82 -1.34
N ARG A 33 5.02 7.79 -1.42
CA ARG A 33 5.35 6.40 -1.06
C ARG A 33 5.59 6.14 0.42
N ASP A 34 5.20 7.05 1.30
CA ASP A 34 5.15 6.78 2.74
C ASP A 34 3.73 6.36 3.16
N ALA A 35 3.63 5.23 3.83
CA ALA A 35 2.34 4.75 4.32
C ALA A 35 1.82 5.61 5.47
N GLY A 36 0.50 5.84 5.50
CA GLY A 36 -0.19 6.48 6.60
C GLY A 36 -0.50 5.53 7.77
N LEU A 37 -0.68 6.07 8.98
CA LEU A 37 -1.08 5.27 10.15
C LEU A 37 -2.45 4.58 10.00
N GLY A 38 -3.33 5.10 9.13
CA GLY A 38 -4.68 4.56 8.94
C GLY A 38 -4.71 3.09 8.48
N ILE A 39 -3.76 2.67 7.63
CA ILE A 39 -3.69 1.28 7.15
C ILE A 39 -3.25 0.32 8.28
N VAL A 40 -2.30 0.76 9.11
CA VAL A 40 -1.82 0.02 10.28
C VAL A 40 -2.93 -0.07 11.34
N LEU A 41 -3.68 1.02 11.53
CA LEU A 41 -4.81 1.05 12.45
C LEU A 41 -5.91 0.07 12.01
N LEU A 42 -6.21 -0.01 10.71
CA LEU A 42 -7.17 -0.98 10.21
C LEU A 42 -6.73 -2.42 10.49
N ALA A 43 -5.44 -2.72 10.28
CA ALA A 43 -4.87 -4.03 10.57
C ALA A 43 -4.99 -4.39 12.06
N ARG A 44 -4.59 -3.46 12.95
CA ARG A 44 -4.72 -3.60 14.41
C ARG A 44 -6.17 -3.86 14.83
N LEU A 45 -7.12 -3.08 14.31
CA LEU A 45 -8.53 -3.16 14.69
C LEU A 45 -9.26 -4.38 14.12
N SER A 46 -8.82 -4.88 12.96
CA SER A 46 -9.42 -6.03 12.30
C SER A 46 -8.75 -7.36 12.64
N GLY A 47 -7.52 -7.33 13.18
CA GLY A 47 -6.70 -8.52 13.40
C GLY A 47 -6.19 -9.17 12.10
N ARG A 48 -6.37 -8.52 10.95
CA ARG A 48 -6.00 -9.05 9.64
C ARG A 48 -4.63 -8.55 9.20
N PRO A 49 -3.84 -9.36 8.49
CA PRO A 49 -2.55 -8.92 7.98
C PRO A 49 -2.68 -7.91 6.85
N LEU A 50 -1.67 -7.06 6.73
CA LEU A 50 -1.43 -6.22 5.56
C LEU A 50 -0.57 -6.99 4.57
N VAL A 51 -0.98 -7.03 3.30
CA VAL A 51 -0.20 -7.65 2.23
C VAL A 51 0.24 -6.55 1.27
N PRO A 52 1.55 -6.21 1.23
CA PRO A 52 2.07 -5.24 0.28
C PRO A 52 1.90 -5.75 -1.15
N VAL A 53 1.31 -4.94 -2.03
CA VAL A 53 1.13 -5.30 -3.45
C VAL A 53 1.60 -4.15 -4.31
N ALA A 54 2.46 -4.46 -5.28
CA ALA A 54 2.90 -3.51 -6.30
C ALA A 54 2.56 -4.04 -7.70
N ILE A 55 2.08 -3.16 -8.55
CA ILE A 55 1.75 -3.46 -9.95
C ILE A 55 2.46 -2.43 -10.81
N THR A 56 3.11 -2.87 -11.88
CA THR A 56 3.83 -1.98 -12.80
C THR A 56 3.75 -2.50 -14.22
N THR A 57 3.81 -1.60 -15.20
CA THR A 57 3.95 -1.95 -16.63
C THR A 57 5.28 -1.47 -17.22
N SER A 58 5.81 -2.20 -18.20
CA SER A 58 7.07 -1.83 -18.88
C SER A 58 6.90 -0.57 -19.75
N ARG A 59 5.71 -0.40 -20.35
CA ARG A 59 5.35 0.81 -21.08
C ARG A 59 4.51 1.69 -20.18
N ARG A 60 5.11 2.78 -19.71
CA ARG A 60 4.48 3.71 -18.78
C ARG A 60 5.05 5.12 -18.95
N LYS A 61 4.28 6.13 -18.55
CA LYS A 61 4.74 7.51 -18.41
C LYS A 61 4.54 7.94 -16.96
N VAL A 62 5.62 8.28 -16.28
CA VAL A 62 5.56 8.86 -14.93
C VAL A 62 5.37 10.37 -15.07
N LEU A 63 4.36 10.91 -14.39
CA LEU A 63 4.12 12.34 -14.33
C LEU A 63 5.05 12.97 -13.29
N GLU A 64 6.26 13.33 -13.71
CA GLU A 64 7.31 13.84 -12.82
C GLU A 64 6.94 15.10 -12.04
N LYS A 65 6.01 15.90 -12.59
CA LYS A 65 5.49 17.14 -11.97
C LYS A 65 4.32 16.90 -11.01
N SER A 66 3.76 15.68 -10.96
CA SER A 66 2.72 15.34 -10.00
C SER A 66 3.32 15.04 -8.64
N TRP A 67 2.65 15.48 -7.57
CA TRP A 67 3.11 15.27 -6.19
C TRP A 67 3.26 13.78 -5.86
N ASP A 68 2.35 12.94 -6.37
CA ASP A 68 2.30 11.49 -6.14
C ASP A 68 3.10 10.66 -7.14
N LYS A 69 3.77 11.29 -8.11
CA LYS A 69 4.44 10.59 -9.22
C LYS A 69 3.49 9.62 -9.96
N THR A 70 2.25 10.04 -10.21
CA THR A 70 1.23 9.29 -10.98
C THR A 70 1.84 8.61 -12.20
N THR A 71 1.54 7.34 -12.40
CA THR A 71 2.01 6.53 -13.53
C THR A 71 0.85 6.24 -14.49
N ILE A 72 1.01 6.63 -15.75
CA ILE A 72 0.08 6.31 -16.85
C ILE A 72 0.61 5.08 -17.57
N ASN A 73 -0.09 3.95 -17.44
CA ASN A 73 0.25 2.71 -18.12
C ASN A 73 -0.16 2.78 -19.60
N LEU A 74 0.77 2.46 -20.50
CA LEU A 74 0.55 2.51 -21.95
C LEU A 74 0.28 1.10 -22.50
N PRO A 75 -0.50 0.97 -23.59
CA PRO A 75 -0.85 -0.34 -24.14
C PRO A 75 0.37 -1.09 -24.71
N PHE A 76 0.23 -2.40 -24.92
CA PHE A 76 1.25 -3.28 -25.52
C PHE A 76 2.58 -3.35 -24.74
N GLY A 77 2.53 -3.08 -23.43
CA GLY A 77 3.64 -3.33 -22.51
C GLY A 77 3.48 -4.67 -21.79
N ARG A 78 4.54 -5.10 -21.10
CA ARG A 78 4.48 -6.18 -20.11
C ARG A 78 3.96 -5.64 -18.79
N SER A 79 3.45 -6.50 -17.93
CA SER A 79 3.11 -6.18 -16.54
C SER A 79 3.82 -7.11 -15.57
N SER A 80 4.05 -6.62 -14.36
CA SER A 80 4.44 -7.42 -13.20
C SER A 80 3.51 -7.11 -12.04
N ILE A 81 3.31 -8.12 -11.19
CA ILE A 81 2.65 -8.00 -9.90
C ILE A 81 3.59 -8.62 -8.90
N VAL A 82 3.93 -7.86 -7.86
CA VAL A 82 4.73 -8.34 -6.74
C VAL A 82 3.87 -8.29 -5.50
N ILE A 83 3.79 -9.43 -4.81
CA ILE A 83 3.07 -9.61 -3.56
C ILE A 83 4.12 -9.84 -2.48
N GLY A 84 4.20 -8.90 -1.54
CA GLY A 84 5.10 -8.96 -0.39
C GLY A 84 4.61 -9.91 0.69
N GLN A 85 5.46 -10.13 1.69
CA GLN A 85 5.12 -10.95 2.85
C GLN A 85 4.03 -10.26 3.71
N PRO A 86 3.11 -11.04 4.32
CA PRO A 86 2.10 -10.49 5.21
C PRO A 86 2.72 -9.82 6.44
N ILE A 87 2.26 -8.59 6.76
CA ILE A 87 2.65 -7.82 7.93
C ILE A 87 1.50 -7.86 8.95
N PHE A 88 1.79 -8.38 10.14
CA PHE A 88 0.84 -8.47 11.24
C PHE A 88 1.02 -7.32 12.21
N VAL A 89 -0.09 -6.81 12.75
CA VAL A 89 -0.14 -5.77 13.78
C VAL A 89 -0.87 -6.33 14.99
N ALA A 90 -0.22 -6.32 16.16
CA ALA A 90 -0.82 -6.84 17.39
C ALA A 90 -2.00 -5.95 17.84
N ALA A 91 -3.06 -6.56 18.36
CA ALA A 91 -4.22 -5.82 18.88
C ALA A 91 -3.85 -4.87 20.03
N GLY A 92 -2.81 -5.23 20.80
CA GLY A 92 -2.26 -4.43 21.89
C GLY A 92 -1.13 -3.47 21.51
N ALA A 93 -0.82 -3.31 20.21
CA ALA A 93 0.25 -2.42 19.76
C ALA A 93 0.03 -1.00 20.31
N ASP A 94 1.08 -0.42 20.87
CA ASP A 94 1.14 0.97 21.33
C ASP A 94 1.54 1.91 20.18
N ASP A 95 1.65 3.21 20.46
CA ASP A 95 1.96 4.21 19.43
C ASP A 95 3.35 3.99 18.80
N ALA A 96 4.31 3.49 19.58
CA ALA A 96 5.66 3.20 19.09
C ALA A 96 5.66 1.99 18.15
N GLU A 97 4.94 0.92 18.50
CA GLU A 97 4.78 -0.24 17.63
C GLU A 97 3.97 0.09 16.37
N MET A 98 2.94 0.94 16.50
CA MET A 98 2.17 1.43 15.36
C MET A 98 3.04 2.18 14.35
N GLU A 99 3.92 3.08 14.81
CA GLU A 99 4.86 3.77 13.92
C GLU A 99 5.90 2.82 13.33
N ARG A 100 6.43 1.88 14.11
CA ARG A 100 7.34 0.83 13.60
C ARG A 100 6.69 0.02 12.48
N LYS A 101 5.42 -0.36 12.66
CA LYS A 101 4.65 -1.09 11.64
C LYS A 101 4.34 -0.24 10.41
N ARG A 102 4.11 1.07 10.58
CA ARG A 102 3.96 2.00 9.46
C ARG A 102 5.23 2.07 8.59
N GLN A 103 6.39 2.11 9.23
CA GLN A 103 7.70 2.08 8.54
C GLN A 103 7.96 0.72 7.88
N GLU A 104 7.60 -0.38 8.52
CA GLU A 104 7.67 -1.74 7.95
C GLU A 104 6.82 -1.85 6.68
N VAL A 105 5.57 -1.37 6.72
CA VAL A 105 4.67 -1.33 5.55
C VAL A 105 5.25 -0.47 4.42
N THR A 106 5.76 0.71 4.76
CA THR A 106 6.41 1.62 3.81
C THR A 106 7.59 0.93 3.11
N THR A 107 8.47 0.31 3.90
CA THR A 107 9.65 -0.41 3.39
C THR A 107 9.23 -1.56 2.49
N ALA A 108 8.25 -2.35 2.89
CA ALA A 108 7.79 -3.50 2.13
C ALA A 108 7.10 -3.12 0.81
N LEU A 109 6.30 -2.04 0.80
CA LEU A 109 5.69 -1.51 -0.42
C LEU A 109 6.73 -0.96 -1.38
N ASN A 110 7.74 -0.24 -0.87
CA ASN A 110 8.85 0.27 -1.68
C ASN A 110 9.70 -0.86 -2.26
N ALA A 111 9.98 -1.91 -1.48
CA ALA A 111 10.67 -3.10 -1.96
C ALA A 111 9.86 -3.85 -3.04
N ALA A 112 8.56 -4.06 -2.82
CA ALA A 112 7.69 -4.69 -3.82
C ALA A 112 7.63 -3.86 -5.10
N THR A 113 7.60 -2.54 -4.98
CA THR A 113 7.59 -1.61 -6.12
C THR A 113 8.90 -1.66 -6.90
N ALA A 114 10.05 -1.63 -6.22
CA ALA A 114 11.36 -1.74 -6.87
C ALA A 114 11.51 -3.08 -7.61
N GLU A 115 11.05 -4.17 -7.00
CA GLU A 115 11.07 -5.49 -7.63
C GLU A 115 10.12 -5.55 -8.84
N ALA A 116 8.92 -4.95 -8.73
CA ALA A 116 7.98 -4.89 -9.84
C ALA A 116 8.58 -4.16 -11.04
N TYR A 117 9.27 -3.03 -10.81
CA TYR A 117 10.04 -2.33 -11.83
C TYR A 117 11.13 -3.20 -12.44
N ARG A 118 11.94 -3.86 -11.61
CA ARG A 118 13.03 -4.73 -12.08
C ARG A 118 12.50 -5.81 -13.04
N LEU A 119 11.37 -6.46 -12.71
CA LEU A 119 10.79 -7.52 -13.53
C LEU A 119 10.30 -7.04 -14.91
N VAL A 120 9.74 -5.83 -15.00
CA VAL A 120 9.24 -5.29 -16.28
C VAL A 120 10.27 -4.56 -17.11
N ASP A 121 11.38 -4.12 -16.50
CA ASP A 121 12.43 -3.34 -17.16
C ASP A 121 13.67 -4.19 -17.49
N ALA A 122 13.81 -5.39 -16.91
CA ALA A 122 14.90 -6.31 -17.25
C ALA A 122 14.88 -6.67 -18.75
N PRO A 123 16.05 -6.64 -19.42
CA PRO A 123 16.20 -7.14 -20.78
C PRO A 123 15.90 -8.65 -20.83
N ARG A 124 15.48 -9.12 -22.00
CA ARG A 124 15.25 -10.55 -22.25
C ARG A 124 16.55 -11.33 -22.33
#